data_AF-A0A8T3XR87-F1
#
_entry.id   AF-A0A8T3XR87-F1
#
_cell.length_a   1.000
_cell.length_b   1.000
_cell.length_c   1.000
_cell.angle_alpha   90.00
_cell.angle_beta   90.00
_cell.angle_gamma   90.00
#
_symmetry.space_group_name_H-M   'P 1'
#
loop_
_entity.id
_entity.type
_entity.pdbx_description
1 polymer ?
#
loop_
_entity_poly.entity_id
_entity_poly.type
_entity_poly.pdbx_seq_one_letter_code
_entity_poly.pdbx_strand_id
1 'polypeptide(L)'
;CAVLDDASRKILAGREDTRISGEKSILLVKEVLDNYGYIRRIREIITDRGSEFYATLKKGQLLKGQSDFEKYLEKEGIKHILCRYKHPQTNGKIEKWFDTYERHRKRFKTFEEFVKWYNEVRVHESLDLETPERVFWLKLQEHIFEKAVKLFGW
;
A
#
# COMPACT_ATOMS: atom_id res chain seq x y z
N CYS A 1 3.65 -1.09 9.95
CA CYS A 1 3.76 -0.94 8.47
C CYS A 1 2.36 -1.00 7.89
N ALA A 2 2.10 -0.37 6.74
CA ALA A 2 0.79 -0.39 6.09
C ALA A 2 0.92 -0.34 4.57
N VAL A 3 -0.06 -0.91 3.88
CA VAL A 3 -0.24 -0.87 2.42
C VAL A 3 -1.45 -0.02 2.12
N LEU A 4 -1.24 1.07 1.39
CA LEU A 4 -2.26 2.04 1.02
C LEU A 4 -2.50 1.98 -0.49
N ASP A 5 -3.77 1.94 -0.89
CA ASP A 5 -4.16 2.12 -2.29
C ASP A 5 -3.98 3.58 -2.70
N ASP A 6 -3.21 3.82 -3.75
CA ASP A 6 -2.83 5.17 -4.19
C ASP A 6 -4.04 6.02 -4.62
N ALA A 7 -5.04 5.38 -5.23
CA ALA A 7 -6.17 6.03 -5.89
C ALA A 7 -7.33 6.32 -4.94
N SER A 8 -7.58 5.47 -3.95
CA SER A 8 -8.66 5.60 -2.97
C SER A 8 -8.19 5.98 -1.57
N ARG A 9 -6.88 5.95 -1.31
CA ARG A 9 -6.29 6.07 0.04
C ARG A 9 -6.66 4.95 1.00
N LYS A 10 -7.37 3.92 0.56
CA LYS A 10 -7.79 2.81 1.43
C LYS A 10 -6.56 2.08 1.98
N ILE A 11 -6.55 1.81 3.28
CA ILE A 11 -5.59 0.89 3.87
C ILE A 11 -6.06 -0.52 3.55
N LEU A 12 -5.31 -1.21 2.70
CA LEU A 12 -5.62 -2.57 2.24
C LEU A 12 -5.12 -3.62 3.23
N ALA A 13 -4.00 -3.34 3.90
CA ALA A 13 -3.44 -4.15 4.98
C ALA A 13 -2.57 -3.27 5.88
N GLY A 14 -2.44 -3.62 7.16
CA GLY A 14 -1.54 -2.90 8.07
C GLY A 14 -1.33 -3.67 9.36
N ARG A 15 -0.18 -3.42 10.02
CA ARG A 15 0.22 -4.05 11.28
C ARG A 15 1.03 -3.10 12.15
N GLU A 16 0.81 -3.20 13.46
CA GLU A 16 1.62 -2.54 14.49
C GLU A 16 2.71 -3.48 14.97
N ASP A 17 3.95 -3.15 14.61
CA ASP A 17 5.10 -3.99 14.85
C ASP A 17 6.21 -3.17 15.50
N THR A 18 6.86 -3.73 16.52
CA THR A 18 7.98 -3.09 17.24
C THR A 18 9.25 -2.98 16.39
N ARG A 19 9.33 -3.73 15.29
CA ARG A 19 10.45 -3.73 14.34
C ARG A 19 9.94 -3.87 12.91
N ILE A 20 10.47 -3.06 12.02
CA ILE A 20 10.24 -3.15 10.58
C ILE A 20 11.20 -4.19 9.99
N SER A 21 10.70 -5.07 9.11
CA SER A 21 11.51 -6.04 8.37
C SER A 21 10.89 -6.34 7.00
N GLY A 22 11.72 -6.75 6.03
CA GLY A 22 11.25 -7.13 4.70
C GLY A 22 10.24 -8.28 4.73
N GLU A 23 10.42 -9.26 5.62
CA GLU A 23 9.48 -10.37 5.82
C GLU A 23 8.07 -9.88 6.19
N LYS A 24 7.97 -8.90 7.09
CA LYS A 24 6.68 -8.33 7.50
C LYS A 24 6.01 -7.57 6.35
N SER A 25 6.82 -6.87 5.53
CA SER A 25 6.32 -6.24 4.32
C SER A 25 5.82 -7.26 3.31
N ILE A 26 6.50 -8.40 3.13
CA ILE A 26 6.01 -9.51 2.29
C ILE A 26 4.66 -10.01 2.81
N LEU A 27 4.52 -10.22 4.12
CA LEU A 27 3.25 -10.69 4.72
C LEU A 27 2.10 -9.73 4.45
N LEU A 28 2.33 -8.41 4.50
CA LEU A 28 1.31 -7.43 4.14
C LEU A 28 0.92 -7.50 2.66
N VAL A 29 1.88 -7.67 1.75
CA VAL A 29 1.58 -7.83 0.32
C VAL A 29 0.79 -9.11 0.06
N LYS A 30 1.16 -10.22 0.72
CA LYS A 30 0.39 -11.48 0.67
C LYS A 30 -1.05 -11.27 1.11
N GLU A 31 -1.26 -10.63 2.25
CA GLU A 31 -2.60 -10.34 2.77
C GLU A 31 -3.45 -9.53 1.78
N VAL A 32 -2.86 -8.55 1.09
CA VAL A 32 -3.57 -7.80 0.05
C VAL A 32 -3.90 -8.69 -1.16
N LEU A 33 -2.96 -9.54 -1.60
CA LEU A 33 -3.20 -10.47 -2.71
C LEU A 33 -4.27 -11.52 -2.36
N ASP A 34 -4.29 -12.03 -1.13
CA ASP A 34 -5.28 -13.00 -0.65
C ASP A 34 -6.68 -12.36 -0.62
N ASN A 35 -6.78 -11.12 -0.14
CA ASN A 35 -8.06 -10.42 0.03
C ASN A 35 -8.61 -9.80 -1.26
N TYR A 36 -7.75 -9.38 -2.20
CA TYR A 36 -8.17 -8.59 -3.38
C TYR A 36 -7.62 -9.11 -4.71
N GLY A 37 -6.64 -10.01 -4.70
CA GLY A 37 -5.93 -10.45 -5.90
C GLY A 37 -6.81 -11.19 -6.91
N TYR A 38 -7.91 -11.81 -6.45
CA TYR A 38 -8.92 -12.42 -7.32
C TYR A 38 -9.78 -11.40 -8.08
N ILE A 39 -9.91 -10.17 -7.56
CA ILE A 39 -10.62 -9.08 -8.23
C ILE A 39 -9.65 -8.33 -9.14
N ARG A 40 -8.49 -7.95 -8.59
CA ARG A 40 -7.44 -7.22 -9.30
C ARG A 40 -6.08 -7.50 -8.68
N ARG A 41 -5.18 -8.10 -9.46
CA ARG A 41 -3.78 -8.25 -9.05
C ARG A 41 -3.10 -6.89 -8.89
N ILE A 42 -2.26 -6.79 -7.86
CA ILE A 42 -1.36 -5.65 -7.65
C ILE A 42 -0.42 -5.59 -8.85
N ARG A 43 -0.29 -4.42 -9.47
CA ARG A 43 0.62 -4.22 -10.62
C ARG A 43 1.95 -3.64 -10.20
N GLU A 44 1.89 -2.66 -9.32
CA GLU A 44 3.02 -1.84 -8.92
C GLU A 44 2.96 -1.61 -7.42
N ILE A 45 4.11 -1.69 -6.76
CA ILE A 45 4.29 -1.31 -5.37
C ILE A 45 5.33 -0.22 -5.30
N ILE A 46 5.03 0.81 -4.52
CA ILE A 46 5.93 1.93 -4.29
C ILE A 46 6.44 1.85 -2.86
N THR A 47 7.76 1.89 -2.69
CA THR A 47 8.40 1.97 -1.37
C THR A 47 9.48 3.05 -1.35
N ASP A 48 9.87 3.47 -0.14
CA ASP A 48 11.11 4.20 0.02
C ASP A 48 12.33 3.27 -0.14
N ARG A 49 13.53 3.85 -0.02
CA ARG A 49 14.81 3.13 -0.05
C ARG A 49 15.22 2.65 1.35
N GLY A 50 14.26 2.38 2.23
CA GLY A 50 14.52 1.78 3.54
C GLY A 50 15.26 0.46 3.37
N SER A 51 16.18 0.15 4.29
CA SER A 51 16.96 -1.10 4.26
C SER A 51 16.10 -2.37 4.34
N GLU A 52 14.83 -2.21 4.72
CA GLU A 52 13.82 -3.26 4.78
C GLU A 52 13.18 -3.57 3.42
N PHE A 53 13.18 -2.60 2.50
CA PHE A 53 12.62 -2.71 1.15
C PHE A 53 13.69 -2.77 0.06
N TYR A 54 14.94 -2.44 0.41
CA TYR A 54 16.07 -2.36 -0.50
C TYR A 54 17.36 -2.82 0.19
N ALA A 55 18.25 -3.49 -0.54
CA ALA A 55 19.55 -3.86 0.00
C ALA A 55 20.45 -2.62 0.20
N THR A 56 20.65 -2.18 1.44
CA THR A 56 21.58 -1.08 1.76
C THR A 56 22.99 -1.61 2.04
N LEU A 57 24.00 -0.96 1.45
CA LEU A 57 25.43 -1.21 1.65
C LEU A 57 25.82 -1.05 3.13
N LYS A 58 26.44 -2.09 3.74
CA LYS A 58 27.23 -1.95 4.97
C LYS A 58 28.71 -2.19 4.66
N LYS A 59 29.57 -1.28 5.14
CA LYS A 59 31.05 -1.43 5.20
C LYS A 59 31.76 -1.71 3.87
N GLY A 60 31.50 -0.91 2.82
CA GLY A 60 32.32 -0.96 1.59
C GLY A 60 32.28 -2.28 0.82
N GLN A 61 31.38 -3.20 1.19
CA GLN A 61 31.10 -4.41 0.44
C GLN A 61 29.71 -4.29 -0.18
N LEU A 62 29.69 -4.43 -1.51
CA LEU A 62 28.46 -4.63 -2.27
C LEU A 62 27.84 -5.97 -1.85
N LEU A 63 26.84 -5.94 -0.96
CA LEU A 63 25.77 -6.94 -1.03
C LEU A 63 24.93 -6.58 -2.25
N LYS A 64 25.47 -6.86 -3.44
CA LYS A 64 24.84 -6.69 -4.75
C LYS A 64 23.79 -7.79 -4.94
N GLY A 65 22.83 -7.87 -4.02
CA GLY A 65 21.79 -8.88 -3.99
C GLY A 65 20.45 -8.22 -3.75
N GLN A 66 19.50 -8.49 -4.63
CA GLN A 66 18.09 -8.14 -4.48
C GLN A 66 17.60 -8.53 -3.08
N SER A 67 16.90 -7.63 -2.39
CA SER A 67 16.29 -7.94 -1.09
C SER A 67 15.26 -9.07 -1.23
N ASP A 68 14.97 -9.80 -0.15
CA ASP A 68 13.95 -10.86 -0.21
C ASP A 68 12.57 -10.31 -0.55
N PHE A 69 12.31 -9.04 -0.23
CA PHE A 69 11.12 -8.32 -0.65
C PHE A 69 11.09 -8.10 -2.17
N GLU A 70 12.18 -7.60 -2.75
CA GLU A 70 12.28 -7.41 -4.21
C GLU A 70 12.15 -8.75 -4.97
N LYS A 71 12.79 -9.82 -4.49
CA LYS A 71 12.66 -11.18 -5.08
C LYS A 71 11.21 -11.66 -5.03
N TYR A 72 10.53 -11.41 -3.92
CA TYR A 72 9.13 -11.78 -3.77
C TYR A 72 8.23 -11.02 -4.75
N LEU A 73 8.43 -9.71 -4.91
CA LEU A 73 7.66 -8.92 -5.87
C LEU A 73 7.89 -9.38 -7.31
N GLU A 74 9.15 -9.68 -7.68
CA GLU A 74 9.47 -10.22 -9.00
C GLU A 74 8.80 -11.57 -9.25
N LYS A 75 8.83 -12.48 -8.27
CA LYS A 75 8.13 -13.77 -8.34
C LYS A 75 6.62 -13.61 -8.55
N GLU A 76 6.00 -12.62 -7.92
CA GLU A 76 4.57 -12.33 -8.06
C GLU A 76 4.22 -11.53 -9.32
N GLY A 77 5.22 -11.14 -10.13
CA GLY A 77 5.04 -10.30 -11.32
C GLY A 77 4.66 -8.86 -10.99
N ILE A 78 5.00 -8.37 -9.80
CA ILE A 78 4.70 -7.03 -9.31
C ILE A 78 5.91 -6.13 -9.55
N LYS A 79 5.70 -5.02 -10.27
CA LYS A 79 6.77 -4.06 -10.53
C LYS A 79 7.04 -3.22 -9.28
N HIS A 80 8.28 -3.27 -8.79
CA HIS A 80 8.71 -2.46 -7.66
C HIS A 80 9.20 -1.09 -8.14
N ILE A 81 8.63 -0.02 -7.60
CA ILE A 81 9.00 1.36 -7.88
C ILE A 81 9.62 1.95 -6.62
N LEU A 82 10.90 2.29 -6.70
CA LEU A 82 11.59 2.99 -5.61
C LEU A 82 11.37 4.49 -5.73
N CYS A 83 10.84 5.10 -4.69
CA CYS A 83 10.77 6.55 -4.60
C CYS A 83 12.18 7.15 -4.65
N ARG A 84 12.34 8.18 -5.51
CA ARG A 84 13.55 8.99 -5.51
C ARG A 84 13.61 9.82 -4.22
N TYR A 85 14.82 10.10 -3.76
CA TYR A 85 15.06 10.98 -2.61
C TYR A 85 14.42 12.36 -2.90
N LYS A 86 13.57 12.86 -1.99
CA LYS A 86 12.76 14.09 -2.16
C LYS A 86 11.68 14.03 -3.25
N HIS A 87 10.83 13.00 -3.26
CA HIS A 87 9.57 13.00 -4.02
C HIS A 87 8.33 13.09 -3.08
N PRO A 88 7.95 14.30 -2.65
CA PRO A 88 6.86 14.52 -1.71
C PRO A 88 5.50 13.99 -2.19
N GLN A 89 5.27 13.88 -3.49
CA GLN A 89 3.99 13.41 -4.02
C GLN A 89 3.78 11.90 -3.88
N THR A 90 4.84 11.10 -3.99
CA THR A 90 4.71 9.65 -4.09
C THR A 90 4.64 8.99 -2.71
N ASN A 91 5.44 9.46 -1.75
CA ASN A 91 5.36 9.02 -0.35
C ASN A 91 4.45 9.89 0.52
N GLY A 92 4.12 11.12 0.10
CA GLY A 92 3.32 12.02 0.93
C GLY A 92 1.93 11.50 1.28
N LYS A 93 1.39 10.55 0.48
CA LYS A 93 0.11 9.91 0.79
C LYS A 93 0.19 8.98 1.99
N ILE A 94 1.22 8.13 2.04
CA ILE A 94 1.44 7.21 3.17
C ILE A 94 1.99 7.97 4.38
N GLU A 95 2.82 8.99 4.18
CA GLU A 95 3.27 9.90 5.26
C GLU A 95 2.07 10.60 5.92
N LYS A 96 1.15 11.17 5.13
CA LYS A 96 -0.08 11.78 5.67
C LYS A 96 -0.98 10.77 6.38
N TRP A 97 -0.94 9.50 5.99
CA TRP A 97 -1.61 8.43 6.73
C TRP A 97 -0.94 8.21 8.10
N PHE A 98 0.39 8.12 8.15
CA PHE A 98 1.13 8.03 9.42
C PHE A 98 0.86 9.23 10.34
N ASP A 99 0.78 10.45 9.82
CA ASP A 99 0.37 11.63 10.60
C ASP A 99 -1.04 11.50 11.17
N THR A 100 -1.94 10.83 10.44
CA THR A 100 -3.31 10.56 10.88
C THR A 100 -3.31 9.48 11.96
N TYR A 101 -2.51 8.44 11.78
CA TYR A 101 -2.29 7.39 12.76
C TYR A 101 -1.77 7.97 14.09
N GLU A 102 -0.70 8.76 14.09
CA GLU A 102 -0.13 9.35 15.32
C GLU A 102 -1.16 10.21 16.10
N ARG A 103 -2.00 10.95 15.38
CA ARG A 103 -3.01 11.84 15.99
C ARG A 103 -4.24 11.10 16.55
N HIS A 104 -4.65 10.00 15.91
CA HIS A 104 -5.95 9.39 16.17
C HIS A 104 -5.87 7.98 16.75
N ARG A 105 -4.78 7.23 16.54
CA ARG A 105 -4.67 5.82 16.93
C ARG A 105 -5.01 5.56 18.40
N LYS A 106 -4.57 6.44 19.30
CA LYS A 106 -4.80 6.33 20.76
C LYS A 106 -6.27 6.42 21.18
N ARG A 107 -7.18 6.82 20.28
CA ARG A 107 -8.62 6.90 20.52
C ARG A 107 -9.34 5.55 20.33
N PHE A 108 -8.66 4.56 19.75
CA PHE A 108 -9.20 3.24 19.42
C PHE A 108 -8.56 2.17 20.28
N LYS A 109 -9.30 1.11 20.61
CA LYS A 109 -8.78 0.02 21.43
C LYS A 109 -7.77 -0.81 20.65
N THR A 110 -8.05 -1.07 19.37
CA THR A 110 -7.20 -1.88 18.51
C THR A 110 -6.81 -1.14 17.23
N PHE A 111 -5.81 -1.68 16.54
CA PHE A 111 -5.38 -1.16 15.24
C PHE A 111 -6.48 -1.34 14.18
N GLU A 112 -7.17 -2.47 14.23
CA GLU A 112 -8.25 -2.82 13.31
C GLU A 112 -9.43 -1.85 13.46
N GLU A 113 -9.79 -1.46 14.68
CA GLU A 113 -10.80 -0.43 14.92
C GLU A 113 -10.39 0.92 14.31
N PHE A 114 -9.12 1.30 14.46
CA PHE A 114 -8.59 2.52 13.85
C PHE A 114 -8.63 2.46 12.32
N VAL A 115 -8.18 1.35 11.73
CA VAL A 115 -8.20 1.16 10.27
C VAL A 115 -9.64 1.17 9.74
N LYS A 116 -10.56 0.51 10.44
CA LYS A 116 -11.98 0.50 10.10
C LYS A 116 -12.55 1.92 10.10
N TRP A 117 -12.30 2.69 11.15
CA TRP A 117 -12.71 4.10 11.20
C TRP A 117 -12.10 4.91 10.05
N TYR A 118 -10.81 4.73 9.78
CA TYR A 118 -10.13 5.45 8.71
C TYR A 118 -10.73 5.12 7.33
N ASN A 119 -10.98 3.84 7.04
CA ASN A 119 -11.49 3.40 5.74
C ASN A 119 -12.98 3.67 5.55
N GLU A 120 -13.80 3.46 6.57
CA GLU A 120 -15.27 3.41 6.44
C GLU A 120 -15.99 4.66 6.97
N VAL A 121 -15.36 5.45 7.84
CA VAL A 121 -16.04 6.57 8.54
C VAL A 121 -15.39 7.91 8.22
N ARG A 122 -14.06 7.96 8.16
CA ARG A 122 -13.32 9.21 7.91
C ARG A 122 -13.46 9.60 6.44
N VAL A 123 -14.04 10.77 6.20
CA VAL A 123 -14.08 11.38 4.86
C VAL A 123 -12.77 12.11 4.54
N HIS A 124 -12.43 12.18 3.26
CA HIS A 124 -11.21 12.81 2.78
C HIS A 124 -11.54 13.93 1.80
N GLU A 125 -11.05 15.15 2.06
CA GLU A 125 -11.19 16.27 1.13
C GLU A 125 -10.59 15.98 -0.26
N SER A 126 -9.47 15.24 -0.30
CA SER A 126 -8.85 14.83 -1.56
C SER A 126 -9.64 13.77 -2.33
N LEU A 127 -10.75 13.31 -1.78
CA LEU A 127 -11.66 12.31 -2.32
C LEU A 127 -13.10 12.86 -2.36
N ASP A 128 -13.25 14.17 -2.54
CA ASP A 128 -14.57 14.83 -2.64
C ASP A 128 -15.50 14.55 -1.46
N LEU A 129 -14.92 14.51 -0.25
CA LEU A 129 -15.61 14.19 1.01
C LEU A 129 -16.21 12.77 1.07
N GLU A 130 -15.68 11.84 0.27
CA GLU A 130 -16.00 10.41 0.37
C GLU A 130 -15.00 9.66 1.26
N THR A 131 -15.40 8.45 1.65
CA THR A 131 -14.56 7.53 2.43
C THR A 131 -13.64 6.72 1.52
N PRO A 132 -12.43 6.34 1.99
CA PRO A 132 -11.53 5.50 1.22
C PRO A 132 -12.15 4.18 0.73
N GLU A 133 -12.99 3.55 1.57
CA GLU A 133 -13.71 2.31 1.22
C GLU A 133 -14.63 2.52 0.01
N ARG A 134 -15.44 3.59 0.03
CA ARG A 134 -16.39 3.87 -1.05
C ARG A 134 -15.68 4.17 -2.35
N VAL A 135 -14.64 5.00 -2.32
CA VAL A 135 -13.86 5.33 -3.52
C VAL A 135 -13.15 4.11 -4.10
N PHE A 136 -12.65 3.22 -3.23
CA PHE A 136 -12.02 1.97 -3.69
C PHE A 136 -12.98 1.14 -4.54
N TRP A 137 -14.20 0.88 -4.04
CA TRP A 137 -15.18 0.08 -4.77
C TRP A 137 -15.69 0.76 -6.04
N LEU A 138 -15.94 2.07 -6.01
CA LEU A 138 -16.36 2.82 -7.19
C LEU A 138 -15.33 2.73 -8.32
N LYS A 139 -14.05 3.02 -8.02
CA LYS A 139 -12.98 2.95 -9.02
C LYS A 139 -12.73 1.54 -9.53
N LEU A 140 -12.91 0.54 -8.67
CA LEU A 140 -12.76 -0.86 -9.07
C LEU A 140 -13.88 -1.29 -10.03
N GLN A 141 -15.12 -0.88 -9.76
CA GLN A 141 -16.27 -1.11 -10.65
C GLN A 141 -16.08 -0.42 -12.00
N GLU A 142 -15.71 0.87 -12.01
CA GLU A 142 -15.42 1.62 -13.23
C GLU A 142 -14.37 0.90 -14.09
N HIS A 143 -13.27 0.47 -13.48
CA HIS A 143 -12.20 -0.23 -14.20
C HIS A 143 -12.62 -1.61 -14.73
N ILE A 144 -13.41 -2.37 -13.96
CA ILE A 144 -13.95 -3.66 -14.43
C ILE A 144 -14.87 -3.44 -15.62
N PHE A 145 -15.74 -2.44 -15.54
CA PHE A 145 -16.66 -2.07 -16.61
C PHE A 145 -15.90 -1.65 -17.88
N GLU A 146 -14.92 -0.75 -17.77
CA GLU A 146 -14.08 -0.33 -18.88
C GLU A 146 -13.37 -1.52 -19.56
N LYS A 147 -12.90 -2.50 -18.78
CA LYS A 147 -12.30 -3.72 -19.31
C LYS A 147 -13.32 -4.60 -20.03
N ALA A 148 -14.52 -4.74 -19.47
CA ALA A 148 -15.60 -5.51 -20.08
C ALA A 148 -16.01 -4.88 -21.42
N VAL A 149 -16.24 -3.56 -21.46
CA VAL A 149 -16.55 -2.82 -22.69
C VAL A 149 -15.49 -3.06 -23.77
N LYS A 150 -14.20 -2.97 -23.43
CA LYS A 150 -13.10 -3.26 -24.35
C LYS A 150 -13.05 -4.71 -24.83
N LEU A 151 -13.41 -5.66 -23.97
CA LEU A 151 -13.39 -7.10 -24.29
C LEU A 151 -14.57 -7.49 -25.19
N PHE A 152 -15.75 -6.90 -24.95
CA PHE A 152 -16.99 -7.24 -25.64
C PHE A 152 -17.36 -6.29 -26.78
N GLY A 153 -16.57 -5.23 -27.01
CA GLY A 153 -16.70 -4.33 -28.16
C GLY A 153 -17.97 -3.48 -28.15
N TRP A 154 -18.43 -3.07 -26.96
CA TRP A 154 -19.57 -2.16 -26.81
C TRP A 154 -19.15 -0.70 -27.00
#